data_AF-A0A0R1QML1-F1
#
_entry.id   AF-A0A0R1QML1-F1
#
_cell.length_a   1.000
_cell.length_b   1.000
_cell.length_c   1.000
_cell.angle_alpha   90.00
_cell.angle_beta   90.00
_cell.angle_gamma   90.00
#
_symmetry.space_group_name_H-M   'P 1'
#
loop_
_entity.id
_entity.type
_entity.pdbx_description
1 polymer ?
#
loop_
_entity_poly.entity_id
_entity_poly.type
_entity_poly.pdbx_seq_one_letter_code
_entity_poly.pdbx_strand_id
1 'polypeptide(L)'
;MGGMPDKCEVSIMGRVIDLTGKRFGRLTVIERDYETQKKKHSNGTYWKCKCDCGNSKSINARCLTYGTTQSCGCLGLETKQNNFNQARCKRNKVRVEGTDLFKLTAITPRSDNKSGITGVRWDKRYQLWVARLTLKGNLLLDKSFKNKQDAINARKEAEEKYFKPILEKYDYEKSC
;
A
#
# COMPACT_ATOMS: atom_id res chain seq x y z
N MET A 1 6.98 36.49 7.00
CA MET A 1 8.41 36.84 6.87
C MET A 1 9.22 35.60 7.25
N GLY A 2 9.53 34.73 6.29
CA GLY A 2 10.28 33.49 6.51
C GLY A 2 11.66 33.62 5.89
N GLY A 3 12.69 33.81 6.72
CA GLY A 3 14.08 33.91 6.31
C GLY A 3 14.55 32.59 5.72
N MET A 4 14.85 32.62 4.41
CA MET A 4 15.50 31.55 3.67
C MET A 4 16.96 31.47 4.15
N PRO A 5 17.50 30.31 4.54
CA PRO A 5 18.88 30.25 5.02
C PRO A 5 19.85 30.63 3.89
N ASP A 6 20.84 31.44 4.27
CA ASP A 6 21.81 32.08 3.40
C ASP A 6 22.44 31.11 2.40
N LYS A 7 22.28 31.47 1.12
CA LYS A 7 22.99 30.82 0.02
C LYS A 7 24.46 31.21 0.14
N CYS A 8 25.26 30.37 0.80
CA CYS A 8 26.71 30.46 0.69
C CYS A 8 27.08 30.43 -0.79
N GLU A 9 27.69 31.51 -1.23
CA GLU A 9 28.27 31.74 -2.54
C GLU A 9 29.40 30.71 -2.75
N VAL A 10 29.23 29.79 -3.70
CA VAL A 10 30.29 28.87 -4.12
C VAL A 10 30.54 29.05 -5.61
N SER A 11 31.65 29.71 -5.90
CA SER A 11 32.17 29.99 -7.24
C SER A 11 32.40 28.69 -8.04
N ILE A 12 31.94 28.71 -9.29
CA ILE A 12 32.07 27.62 -10.25
C ILE A 12 33.48 27.65 -10.87
N MET A 13 34.25 26.57 -10.69
CA MET A 13 35.05 25.87 -11.72
C MET A 13 35.90 24.75 -11.06
N GLY A 14 35.64 23.50 -11.43
CA GLY A 14 36.64 22.42 -11.39
C GLY A 14 37.13 21.86 -10.05
N ARG A 15 36.52 22.14 -8.90
CA ARG A 15 36.92 21.52 -7.61
C ARG A 15 35.90 20.50 -7.13
N VAL A 16 36.36 19.26 -6.96
CA VAL A 16 35.58 18.22 -6.26
C VAL A 16 35.24 18.75 -4.87
N ILE A 17 33.95 18.97 -4.60
CA ILE A 17 33.50 19.39 -3.27
C ILE A 17 33.77 18.23 -2.31
N ASP A 18 34.63 18.47 -1.32
CA ASP A 18 34.83 17.51 -0.24
C ASP A 18 33.58 17.48 0.65
N LEU A 19 32.98 16.30 0.77
CA LEU A 19 31.80 16.05 1.58
C LEU A 19 32.14 15.33 2.88
N THR A 20 33.42 15.03 3.15
CA THR A 20 33.86 14.31 4.36
C THR A 20 33.35 14.98 5.63
N GLY A 21 32.82 14.17 6.56
CA GLY A 21 32.24 14.64 7.82
C GLY A 21 30.86 15.31 7.69
N LYS A 22 30.38 15.60 6.48
CA LYS A 22 29.04 16.18 6.29
C LYS A 22 27.96 15.12 6.48
N ARG A 23 26.80 15.59 6.95
CA ARG A 23 25.63 14.76 7.23
C ARG A 23 24.48 15.09 6.29
N PHE A 24 23.85 14.06 5.74
CA PHE A 24 22.72 14.13 4.82
C PHE A 24 21.61 13.18 5.31
N GLY A 25 20.60 13.74 5.97
CA GLY A 25 19.58 12.93 6.66
C GLY A 25 20.22 12.04 7.74
N ARG A 26 20.17 10.72 7.55
CA ARG A 26 20.76 9.71 8.45
C ARG A 26 22.17 9.28 8.04
N LEU A 27 22.73 9.85 6.98
CA LEU A 27 24.01 9.43 6.42
C LEU A 27 25.09 10.44 6.80
N THR A 28 26.18 9.95 7.37
CA THR A 28 27.40 10.73 7.64
C THR A 28 28.49 10.27 6.69
N VAL A 29 29.05 11.20 5.92
CA VAL A 29 30.11 10.89 4.95
C VAL A 29 31.42 10.62 5.70
N ILE A 30 32.03 9.46 5.45
CA ILE A 30 33.27 9.03 6.09
C ILE A 30 34.47 9.29 5.20
N GLU A 31 34.42 8.85 3.94
CA GLU A 31 35.54 8.98 3.00
C GLU A 31 35.08 8.84 1.56
N ARG A 32 35.96 9.20 0.62
CA ARG A 32 35.72 9.06 -0.82
C ARG A 32 35.86 7.60 -1.25
N ASP A 33 34.96 7.14 -2.11
CA ASP A 33 34.91 5.76 -2.60
C ASP A 33 35.41 5.64 -4.05
N TYR A 34 36.72 5.56 -4.20
CA TYR A 34 37.36 5.38 -5.52
C TYR A 34 37.06 4.01 -6.13
N GLU A 35 36.87 2.98 -5.30
CA GLU A 35 36.64 1.61 -5.75
C GLU A 35 35.27 1.49 -6.41
N THR A 36 34.21 1.97 -5.77
CA THR A 36 32.86 1.98 -6.34
C THR A 36 32.80 2.87 -7.58
N GLN A 37 33.50 4.01 -7.58
CA GLN A 37 33.59 4.89 -8.75
C GLN A 37 34.20 4.16 -9.95
N LYS A 38 35.32 3.45 -9.76
CA LYS A 38 35.98 2.67 -10.80
C LYS A 38 35.10 1.51 -11.28
N LYS A 39 34.51 0.74 -10.36
CA LYS A 39 33.63 -0.39 -10.68
C LYS A 39 32.40 0.01 -11.49
N LYS A 40 31.83 1.20 -11.24
CA LYS A 40 30.64 1.70 -11.93
C LYS A 40 30.93 2.46 -13.23
N HIS A 41 32.21 2.60 -13.63
CA HIS A 41 32.63 3.38 -14.79
C HIS A 41 31.96 4.77 -14.85
N SER A 42 31.81 5.40 -13.68
CA SER A 42 31.02 6.63 -13.52
C SER A 42 31.94 7.84 -13.40
N ASN A 43 31.62 8.91 -14.13
CA ASN A 43 32.27 10.21 -13.97
C ASN A 43 31.86 10.94 -12.67
N GLY A 44 30.86 10.43 -11.95
CA GLY A 44 30.43 10.96 -10.67
C GLY A 44 31.30 10.50 -9.50
N THR A 45 31.50 11.39 -8.53
CA THR A 45 32.22 11.08 -7.28
C THR A 45 31.33 10.28 -6.33
N TYR A 46 31.85 9.18 -5.78
CA TYR A 46 31.17 8.39 -4.76
C TYR A 46 31.79 8.59 -3.38
N TRP A 47 30.96 8.45 -2.35
CA TRP A 47 31.32 8.64 -0.96
C TRP A 47 30.81 7.46 -0.14
N LYS A 48 31.68 6.85 0.67
CA LYS A 48 31.27 5.90 1.71
C LYS A 48 30.63 6.68 2.85
N CYS A 49 29.38 6.35 3.12
CA CYS A 49 28.59 6.98 4.17
C CYS A 49 28.24 5.95 5.24
N LYS A 50 28.35 6.32 6.52
CA LYS A 50 27.84 5.57 7.65
C LYS A 50 26.43 6.06 7.98
N CYS A 51 25.47 5.15 8.02
CA CYS A 51 24.09 5.45 8.38
C CYS A 51 23.88 5.33 9.89
N ASP A 52 22.94 6.10 10.45
CA ASP A 52 22.57 6.00 11.88
C ASP A 52 22.08 4.61 12.30
N CYS A 53 21.57 3.80 11.35
CA CYS A 53 21.17 2.42 11.63
C CYS A 53 22.37 1.44 11.70
N GLY A 54 23.61 1.94 11.64
CA GLY A 54 24.84 1.15 11.73
C GLY A 54 25.40 0.65 10.39
N ASN A 55 24.59 0.64 9.33
CA ASN A 55 25.02 0.19 8.00
C ASN A 55 25.79 1.26 7.24
N SER A 56 26.70 0.83 6.35
CA SER A 56 27.42 1.73 5.46
C SER A 56 26.95 1.57 4.01
N LYS A 57 26.97 2.66 3.24
CA LYS A 57 26.59 2.65 1.83
C LYS A 57 27.44 3.63 1.03
N SER A 58 27.84 3.19 -0.17
CA SER A 58 28.49 4.07 -1.15
C SER A 58 27.44 4.82 -1.96
N ILE A 59 27.50 6.15 -1.93
CA ILE A 59 26.47 7.03 -2.49
C ILE A 59 27.14 8.08 -3.37
N ASN A 60 26.50 8.38 -4.51
CA ASN A 60 26.98 9.41 -5.42
C ASN A 60 26.82 10.79 -4.77
N ALA A 61 27.83 11.66 -4.93
CA ALA A 61 27.84 13.03 -4.40
C ALA A 61 26.57 13.80 -4.78
N ARG A 62 26.08 13.64 -6.01
CA ARG A 62 24.85 14.26 -6.50
C ARG A 62 23.61 13.84 -5.71
N CYS A 63 23.53 12.57 -5.32
CA CYS A 63 22.40 12.05 -4.54
C CYS A 63 22.40 12.56 -3.10
N LEU A 64 23.58 12.81 -2.54
CA LEU A 64 23.74 13.43 -1.23
C LEU A 64 23.34 14.92 -1.28
N THR A 65 23.89 15.67 -2.23
CA THR A 65 23.68 17.12 -2.32
C THR A 65 22.26 17.50 -2.71
N TYR A 66 21.62 16.76 -3.62
CA TYR A 66 20.19 16.97 -3.94
C TYR A 66 19.24 16.35 -2.91
N GLY A 67 19.74 15.63 -1.91
CA GLY A 67 18.92 15.05 -0.86
C GLY A 67 18.03 13.88 -1.31
N THR A 68 18.29 13.29 -2.48
CA THR A 68 17.51 12.14 -2.97
C THR A 68 17.83 10.85 -2.23
N THR A 69 19.01 10.76 -1.60
CA THR A 69 19.38 9.65 -0.72
C THR A 69 19.67 10.16 0.69
N GLN A 70 18.79 9.83 1.63
CA GLN A 70 18.87 10.29 3.03
C GLN A 70 19.15 9.16 4.03
N SER A 71 19.22 7.91 3.57
CA SER A 71 19.56 6.75 4.40
C SER A 71 20.18 5.64 3.55
N CYS A 72 20.72 4.59 4.19
CA CYS A 72 21.19 3.42 3.46
C CYS A 72 20.05 2.62 2.77
N GLY A 73 18.79 2.93 3.09
CA GLY A 73 17.58 2.20 2.70
C GLY A 73 16.67 1.89 3.89
N CYS A 74 17.19 1.97 5.12
CA CYS A 74 16.45 1.70 6.35
C CYS A 74 15.21 2.58 6.52
N LEU A 75 15.30 3.87 6.18
CA LEU A 75 14.17 4.80 6.27
C LEU A 75 12.98 4.33 5.42
N GLY A 76 13.25 3.82 4.21
CA GLY A 76 12.21 3.30 3.33
C GLY A 76 11.58 2.01 3.86
N LEU A 77 12.36 1.15 4.51
CA LEU A 77 11.86 -0.07 5.15
C LEU A 77 10.99 0.25 6.37
N GLU A 78 11.43 1.17 7.24
CA GLU A 78 10.67 1.64 8.39
C GLU A 78 9.32 2.23 7.97
N THR A 79 9.32 3.12 6.98
CA THR A 79 8.08 3.71 6.47
C THR A 79 7.13 2.64 5.90
N LYS A 80 7.65 1.66 5.15
CA LYS A 80 6.83 0.55 4.65
C LYS A 80 6.23 -0.28 5.79
N GLN A 81 7.03 -0.60 6.81
CA GLN A 81 6.58 -1.36 7.97
C GLN A 81 5.51 -0.60 8.76
N ASN A 82 5.71 0.69 8.99
CA ASN A 82 4.75 1.56 9.67
C ASN A 82 3.45 1.68 8.89
N ASN A 83 3.52 1.88 7.57
CA ASN A 83 2.36 1.93 6.71
C ASN A 83 1.61 0.59 6.70
N PHE A 84 2.33 -0.53 6.68
CA PHE A 84 1.72 -1.87 6.78
C PHE A 84 1.00 -2.04 8.13
N ASN A 85 1.63 -1.65 9.24
CA ASN A 85 1.05 -1.74 10.57
C ASN A 85 -0.19 -0.84 10.69
N GLN A 86 -0.15 0.37 10.14
CA GLN A 86 -1.28 1.29 10.11
C GLN A 86 -2.44 0.74 9.27
N ALA A 87 -2.14 0.22 8.07
CA ALA A 87 -3.14 -0.42 7.21
C ALA A 87 -3.74 -1.67 7.85
N ARG A 88 -2.92 -2.47 8.55
CA ARG A 88 -3.36 -3.65 9.32
C ARG A 88 -4.29 -3.24 10.46
N CYS A 89 -3.94 -2.21 11.23
CA CYS A 89 -4.79 -1.69 12.30
C CYS A 89 -6.14 -1.20 11.75
N LYS A 90 -6.11 -0.44 10.65
CA LYS A 90 -7.34 0.01 9.95
C LYS A 90 -8.20 -1.18 9.48
N ARG A 91 -7.61 -2.21 8.87
CA ARG A 91 -8.34 -3.43 8.44
C ARG A 91 -8.88 -4.24 9.62
N ASN A 92 -8.11 -4.37 10.70
CA ASN A 92 -8.52 -5.15 11.87
C ASN A 92 -9.68 -4.50 12.63
N LYS A 93 -9.79 -3.17 12.65
CA LYS A 93 -10.95 -2.48 13.24
C LYS A 93 -12.28 -2.81 12.54
N VAL A 94 -12.24 -3.14 11.25
CA VAL A 94 -13.43 -3.44 10.44
C VAL A 94 -13.74 -4.95 10.40
N ARG A 95 -12.77 -5.80 10.77
CA ARG A 95 -12.92 -7.24 10.77
C ARG A 95 -13.36 -7.74 12.16
N VAL A 96 -14.62 -8.11 12.28
CA VAL A 96 -15.22 -8.65 13.51
C VAL A 96 -15.65 -10.11 13.29
N GLU A 97 -15.34 -10.99 14.24
CA GLU A 97 -15.68 -12.43 14.16
C GLU A 97 -15.30 -13.11 12.82
N GLY A 98 -14.14 -12.76 12.26
CA GLY A 98 -13.69 -13.31 10.98
C GLY A 98 -14.44 -12.79 9.75
N THR A 99 -15.30 -11.78 9.91
CA THR A 99 -16.06 -11.13 8.83
C THR A 99 -15.65 -9.67 8.71
N ASP A 100 -15.58 -9.17 7.47
CA ASP A 100 -15.25 -7.78 7.18
C ASP A 100 -16.56 -7.00 7.01
N LEU A 101 -16.87 -6.11 7.97
CA LEU A 101 -18.14 -5.35 7.99
C LEU A 101 -18.31 -4.49 6.72
N PHE A 102 -17.21 -3.93 6.21
CA PHE A 102 -17.24 -3.17 4.96
C PHE A 102 -17.64 -4.05 3.77
N LYS A 103 -17.21 -5.32 3.73
CA LYS A 103 -17.62 -6.24 2.66
C LYS A 103 -19.08 -6.67 2.77
N LEU A 104 -19.67 -6.66 3.96
CA LEU A 104 -21.11 -6.94 4.10
C LEU A 104 -21.97 -5.81 3.56
N THR A 105 -21.48 -4.57 3.64
CA THR A 105 -22.20 -3.38 3.15
C THR A 105 -21.85 -2.99 1.71
N ALA A 106 -20.70 -3.44 1.18
CA ALA A 106 -20.24 -3.12 -0.16
C ALA A 106 -20.93 -3.96 -1.26
N ILE A 107 -21.84 -3.33 -2.00
CA ILE A 107 -22.48 -3.89 -3.20
C ILE A 107 -21.73 -3.39 -4.43
N THR A 108 -20.43 -3.70 -4.53
CA THR A 108 -19.65 -3.37 -5.74
C THR A 108 -19.38 -4.64 -6.52
N PRO A 109 -20.22 -4.99 -7.51
CA PRO A 109 -19.93 -6.11 -8.39
C PRO A 109 -18.63 -5.84 -9.18
N ARG A 110 -17.94 -6.91 -9.59
CA ARG A 110 -16.85 -6.78 -10.57
C ARG A 110 -17.37 -6.26 -11.90
N SER A 111 -16.51 -5.60 -12.68
CA SER A 111 -16.84 -5.03 -13.99
C SER A 111 -17.37 -6.05 -15.00
N ASP A 112 -16.99 -7.33 -14.88
CA ASP A 112 -17.43 -8.43 -15.74
C ASP A 112 -18.72 -9.11 -15.24
N ASN A 113 -19.31 -8.64 -14.15
CA ASN A 113 -20.55 -9.19 -13.61
C ASN A 113 -21.78 -8.66 -14.36
N LYS A 114 -22.34 -9.51 -15.21
CA LYS A 114 -23.54 -9.22 -16.01
C LYS A 114 -24.83 -9.04 -15.20
N SER A 115 -24.89 -9.52 -13.96
CA SER A 115 -26.10 -9.38 -13.15
C SER A 115 -26.19 -8.01 -12.48
N GLY A 116 -25.04 -7.37 -12.22
CA GLY A 116 -24.93 -6.16 -11.41
C GLY A 116 -24.96 -6.42 -9.90
N ILE A 117 -25.08 -7.69 -9.47
CA ILE A 117 -25.18 -8.07 -8.06
C ILE A 117 -24.13 -9.13 -7.73
N THR A 118 -23.35 -8.89 -6.66
CA THR A 118 -22.32 -9.83 -6.21
C THR A 118 -22.94 -11.19 -5.85
N GLY A 119 -22.34 -12.27 -6.35
CA GLY A 119 -22.83 -13.63 -6.09
C GLY A 119 -23.99 -14.10 -6.96
N VAL A 120 -24.50 -13.27 -7.88
CA VAL A 120 -25.49 -13.68 -8.89
C VAL A 120 -24.80 -13.75 -10.25
N ARG A 121 -24.78 -14.94 -10.86
CA ARG A 121 -24.11 -15.17 -12.15
C ARG A 121 -24.98 -15.99 -13.10
N TRP A 122 -24.77 -15.82 -14.39
CA TRP A 122 -25.40 -16.63 -15.43
C TRP A 122 -24.58 -17.90 -15.70
N ASP A 123 -25.20 -19.06 -15.58
CA ASP A 123 -24.63 -20.33 -16.00
C ASP A 123 -25.05 -20.63 -17.44
N LYS A 124 -24.08 -20.59 -18.36
CA LYS A 124 -24.31 -20.83 -19.79
C LYS A 124 -24.66 -22.29 -20.10
N ARG A 125 -24.22 -23.25 -19.28
CA ARG A 125 -24.39 -24.69 -19.53
C ARG A 125 -25.84 -25.10 -19.32
N TYR A 126 -26.41 -24.69 -18.20
CA TYR A 126 -27.79 -25.02 -17.82
C TYR A 126 -28.78 -23.91 -18.20
N GLN A 127 -28.29 -22.77 -18.66
CA GLN A 127 -29.09 -21.58 -18.98
C GLN A 127 -29.93 -21.11 -17.79
N LEU A 128 -29.30 -21.05 -16.61
CA LEU A 128 -29.93 -20.64 -15.35
C LEU A 128 -29.11 -19.54 -14.67
N TRP A 129 -29.80 -18.66 -13.94
CA TRP A 129 -29.19 -17.72 -13.02
C TRP A 129 -28.90 -18.39 -11.68
N VAL A 130 -27.64 -18.39 -11.26
CA VAL A 130 -27.22 -18.98 -10.00
C VAL A 130 -26.96 -17.87 -8.99
N ALA A 131 -27.64 -17.95 -7.84
CA ALA A 131 -27.41 -17.11 -6.68
C ALA A 131 -26.61 -17.91 -5.64
N ARG A 132 -25.45 -17.38 -5.26
CA ARG A 132 -24.56 -17.98 -4.28
C ARG A 132 -24.20 -17.00 -3.19
N LEU A 133 -24.24 -17.43 -1.93
CA LEU A 133 -23.76 -16.68 -0.76
C LEU A 133 -22.90 -17.57 0.13
N THR A 134 -21.72 -17.08 0.48
CA THR A 134 -20.81 -17.71 1.42
C THR A 134 -20.45 -16.70 2.51
N LEU A 135 -20.49 -17.12 3.76
CA LEU A 135 -20.15 -16.30 4.92
C LEU A 135 -19.35 -17.13 5.92
N LYS A 136 -18.23 -16.60 6.43
CA LYS A 136 -17.33 -17.30 7.38
C LYS A 136 -16.90 -18.71 6.90
N GLY A 137 -16.81 -18.93 5.58
CA GLY A 137 -16.47 -20.24 4.99
C GLY A 137 -17.65 -21.18 4.76
N ASN A 138 -18.85 -20.84 5.23
CA ASN A 138 -20.05 -21.65 5.06
C ASN A 138 -20.88 -21.20 3.86
N LEU A 139 -21.33 -22.16 3.05
CA LEU A 139 -22.24 -21.92 1.93
C LEU A 139 -23.68 -21.79 2.45
N LEU A 140 -24.23 -20.57 2.41
CA LEU A 140 -25.55 -20.24 2.95
C LEU A 140 -26.65 -20.20 1.89
N LEU A 141 -26.28 -19.97 0.63
CA LEU A 141 -27.18 -19.99 -0.53
C LEU A 141 -26.44 -20.60 -1.72
N ASP A 142 -27.06 -21.57 -2.38
CA ASP A 142 -26.64 -22.12 -3.67
C ASP A 142 -27.88 -22.60 -4.44
N LYS A 143 -28.59 -21.64 -5.06
CA LYS A 143 -29.83 -21.91 -5.79
C LYS A 143 -29.74 -21.41 -7.22
N SER A 144 -30.38 -22.13 -8.14
CA SER A 144 -30.48 -21.78 -9.55
C SER A 144 -31.92 -21.43 -9.93
N PHE A 145 -32.08 -20.41 -10.77
CA PHE A 145 -33.36 -19.83 -11.17
C PHE A 145 -33.42 -19.63 -12.70
N LYS A 146 -34.62 -19.66 -13.28
CA LYS A 146 -34.81 -19.34 -14.69
C LYS A 146 -34.69 -17.83 -14.94
N ASN A 147 -35.28 -17.01 -14.06
CA ASN A 147 -35.27 -15.56 -14.20
C ASN A 147 -34.11 -14.92 -13.43
N LYS A 148 -33.58 -13.84 -14.00
CA LYS A 148 -32.53 -13.02 -13.36
C LYS A 148 -33.02 -12.42 -12.05
N GLN A 149 -34.25 -11.91 -12.04
CA GLN A 149 -34.79 -11.17 -10.90
C GLN A 149 -34.97 -12.08 -9.68
N ASP A 150 -35.43 -13.31 -9.89
CA ASP A 150 -35.62 -14.29 -8.81
C ASP A 150 -34.28 -14.62 -8.12
N ALA A 151 -33.20 -14.76 -8.90
CA ALA A 151 -31.87 -14.96 -8.35
C ALA A 151 -31.35 -13.75 -7.55
N ILE A 152 -31.68 -12.53 -7.99
CA ILE A 152 -31.34 -11.29 -7.27
C ILE A 152 -32.12 -11.20 -5.97
N ASN A 153 -33.42 -11.49 -5.99
CA ASN A 153 -34.26 -11.44 -4.79
C ASN A 153 -33.80 -12.47 -3.77
N ALA A 154 -33.55 -13.72 -4.18
CA ALA A 154 -33.02 -14.76 -3.31
C ALA A 154 -31.67 -14.38 -2.68
N ARG A 155 -30.82 -13.65 -3.42
CA ARG A 155 -29.56 -13.12 -2.91
C ARG A 155 -29.80 -12.03 -1.85
N LYS A 156 -30.68 -11.05 -2.12
CA LYS A 156 -31.02 -9.97 -1.19
C LYS A 156 -31.67 -10.50 0.10
N GLU A 157 -32.56 -11.47 -0.01
CA GLU A 157 -33.17 -12.15 1.15
C GLU A 157 -32.12 -12.83 2.04
N ALA A 158 -31.13 -13.48 1.42
CA ALA A 158 -30.04 -14.09 2.17
C ALA A 158 -29.14 -13.04 2.84
N GLU A 159 -28.88 -11.90 2.18
CA GLU A 159 -28.14 -10.79 2.78
C GLU A 159 -28.91 -10.20 3.98
N GLU A 160 -30.22 -9.94 3.85
CA GLU A 160 -31.06 -9.47 4.95
C GLU A 160 -31.03 -10.47 6.13
N LYS A 161 -31.18 -11.77 5.86
CA LYS A 161 -31.22 -12.79 6.90
C LYS A 161 -29.90 -12.95 7.65
N TYR A 162 -28.77 -12.90 6.95
CA TYR A 162 -27.46 -13.26 7.52
C TYR A 162 -26.54 -12.06 7.79
N PHE A 163 -26.65 -10.97 7.05
CA PHE A 163 -25.81 -9.79 7.24
C PHE A 163 -26.42 -8.81 8.25
N LYS A 164 -27.74 -8.60 8.23
CA LYS A 164 -28.41 -7.65 9.13
C LYS A 164 -28.13 -7.91 10.61
N PRO A 165 -28.23 -9.15 11.15
CA PRO A 165 -27.92 -9.38 12.55
C PRO A 165 -26.47 -9.07 12.92
N ILE A 166 -25.54 -9.19 11.97
CA ILE A 166 -24.13 -8.86 12.18
C ILE A 166 -23.94 -7.34 12.17
N LEU A 167 -24.59 -6.63 11.24
CA LEU A 167 -24.50 -5.18 11.15
C LEU A 167 -25.10 -4.49 12.37
N GLU A 168 -26.28 -4.93 12.81
CA GLU A 168 -26.96 -4.42 14.02
C GLU A 168 -26.13 -4.68 15.28
N LYS A 169 -25.54 -5.87 15.41
CA LYS A 169 -24.69 -6.22 16.57
C LYS A 169 -23.50 -5.27 16.76
N TYR A 170 -22.96 -4.73 15.67
CA TYR A 170 -21.77 -3.87 15.70
C TYR A 170 -22.08 -2.40 15.43
N ASP A 171 -23.37 -2.02 15.40
CA ASP A 171 -23.85 -0.67 15.11
C ASP A 171 -23.17 -0.03 13.88
N TYR A 172 -22.96 -0.85 12.85
CA TYR A 172 -22.20 -0.46 11.67
C TYR A 172 -23.14 0.15 10.63
N GLU A 173 -23.37 1.46 10.75
CA GLU A 173 -23.97 2.23 9.68
C GLU A 173 -22.94 2.45 8.58
N LYS A 174 -23.34 2.21 7.34
CA LYS A 174 -22.51 2.45 6.16
C LYS A 174 -22.32 3.96 6.02
N SER A 175 -21.31 4.52 6.68
CA SER A 175 -20.79 5.86 6.40
C SER A 175 -20.42 5.91 4.93
N CYS A 176 -21.20 6.67 4.17
CA CYS A 176 -20.94 6.96 2.77
C CYS A 176 -19.85 8.03 2.64
#